data_AF-A0A2R6L4X3-F1
#
_entry.id   AF-A0A2R6L4X3-F1
#
_cell.length_a   1.000
_cell.length_b   1.000
_cell.length_c   1.000
_cell.angle_alpha   90.00
_cell.angle_beta   90.00
_cell.angle_gamma   90.00
#
_symmetry.space_group_name_H-M   'P 1'
#
loop_
_entity.id
_entity.type
_entity.pdbx_description
1 polymer ?
#
loop_
_entity_poly.entity_id
_entity_poly.type
_entity_poly.pdbx_seq_one_letter_code
_entity_poly.pdbx_strand_id
1 'polypeptide(L)'
;MSLLPETRDMSDTAATDHRNAAVAFADAVRSAHPDTVETVLLFGSTARGETRGRDSDVDLFVVVDERESTPIADFRDLAGGR
;
A
#
# COMPACT_ATOMS: atom_id res chain seq x y z
N MET A 1 15.92 21.43 -33.13
CA MET A 1 15.22 20.16 -32.81
C MET A 1 15.42 19.93 -31.32
N SER A 2 14.58 20.58 -30.50
CA SER A 2 14.69 20.55 -29.04
C SER A 2 13.88 19.36 -28.55
N LEU A 3 14.55 18.39 -27.95
CA LEU A 3 13.91 17.29 -27.22
C LEU A 3 13.23 17.94 -26.00
N LEU A 4 11.89 17.96 -26.01
CA LEU A 4 11.12 18.25 -24.81
C LEU A 4 11.57 17.24 -23.74
N PRO A 5 11.76 17.64 -22.48
CA PRO A 5 12.00 16.68 -21.41
C PRO A 5 10.84 15.69 -21.44
N GLU A 6 11.16 14.40 -21.59
CA GLU A 6 10.16 13.35 -21.61
C GLU A 6 9.24 13.56 -20.41
N THR A 7 7.96 13.78 -20.70
CA THR A 7 6.92 13.76 -19.69
C THR A 7 6.96 12.37 -19.09
N ARG A 8 7.75 12.16 -18.03
CA ARG A 8 7.55 11.04 -17.13
C ARG A 8 6.08 11.08 -16.79
N ASP A 9 5.34 10.08 -17.26
CA ASP A 9 3.90 10.10 -17.17
C ASP A 9 3.54 10.28 -15.69
N MET A 10 2.72 11.30 -15.40
CA MET A 10 2.25 11.53 -14.04
C MET A 10 1.49 10.31 -13.51
N SER A 11 0.93 9.49 -14.42
CA SER A 11 0.31 8.21 -14.09
C SER A 11 1.32 7.19 -13.55
N ASP A 12 2.49 7.06 -14.17
CA ASP A 12 3.58 6.17 -13.73
C ASP A 12 4.14 6.60 -12.36
N THR A 13 4.25 7.91 -12.15
CA THR A 13 4.70 8.46 -10.87
C THR A 13 3.69 8.14 -9.77
N ALA A 14 2.40 8.35 -10.04
CA ALA A 14 1.35 8.01 -9.08
C ALA A 14 1.31 6.49 -8.81
N ALA A 15 1.35 5.63 -9.83
CA ALA A 15 1.39 4.18 -9.62
C ALA A 15 2.57 3.75 -8.74
N THR A 16 3.73 4.40 -8.91
CA THR A 16 4.91 4.19 -8.06
C THR A 16 4.65 4.65 -6.62
N ASP A 17 4.02 5.82 -6.41
CA ASP A 17 3.67 6.34 -5.09
C ASP A 17 2.71 5.41 -4.32
N HIS A 18 1.68 4.88 -4.98
CA HIS A 18 0.74 3.93 -4.37
C HIS A 18 1.44 2.61 -3.98
N ARG A 19 2.33 2.11 -4.83
CA ARG A 19 3.12 0.92 -4.53
C ARG A 19 4.06 1.14 -3.35
N ASN A 20 4.69 2.31 -3.28
CA ASN A 20 5.53 2.69 -2.15
C ASN A 20 4.72 2.81 -0.85
N ALA A 21 3.50 3.35 -0.91
CA ALA A 21 2.60 3.41 0.24
C ALA A 21 2.21 2.00 0.72
N ALA A 22 1.90 1.07 -0.20
CA ALA A 22 1.62 -0.32 0.13
C ALA A 22 2.80 -0.99 0.84
N VAL A 23 4.03 -0.78 0.36
CA VAL A 23 5.26 -1.29 0.99
C VAL A 23 5.45 -0.69 2.38
N ALA A 24 5.31 0.63 2.51
CA ALA A 24 5.47 1.31 3.79
C ALA A 24 4.48 0.80 4.84
N PHE A 25 3.23 0.57 4.46
CA PHE A 25 2.23 -0.05 5.34
C PHE A 25 2.62 -1.48 5.73
N ALA A 26 3.04 -2.31 4.76
CA ALA A 26 3.43 -3.69 5.02
C ALA A 26 4.63 -3.78 5.98
N ASP A 27 5.61 -2.89 5.84
CA ASP A 27 6.75 -2.81 6.74
C ASP A 27 6.33 -2.34 8.14
N ALA A 28 5.48 -1.32 8.22
CA ALA A 28 4.98 -0.80 9.50
C ALA A 28 4.19 -1.86 10.28
N VAL A 29 3.26 -2.56 9.63
CA VAL A 29 2.42 -3.57 10.30
C VAL A 29 3.22 -4.79 10.73
N ARG A 30 4.19 -5.24 9.93
CA ARG A 30 5.11 -6.33 10.32
C ARG A 30 6.04 -5.91 11.45
N SER A 31 6.51 -4.68 11.46
CA SER A 31 7.36 -4.18 12.56
C SER A 31 6.58 -4.04 13.86
N ALA A 32 5.31 -3.64 13.80
CA ALA A 32 4.46 -3.49 14.98
C ALA A 32 3.96 -4.83 15.51
N HIS A 33 3.76 -5.83 14.64
CA HIS A 33 3.18 -7.13 14.96
C HIS A 33 3.96 -8.28 14.31
N PRO A 34 5.25 -8.48 14.67
CA PRO A 34 6.16 -9.40 13.98
C PRO A 34 5.72 -10.86 14.02
N ASP A 35 5.04 -11.26 15.10
CA ASP A 35 4.61 -12.65 15.32
C ASP A 35 3.15 -12.89 14.90
N THR A 36 2.41 -11.83 14.56
CA THR A 36 0.98 -11.92 14.22
C THR A 36 0.71 -11.83 12.73
N VAL A 37 1.45 -11.00 11.99
CA VAL A 37 1.21 -10.79 10.56
C VAL A 37 1.87 -11.90 9.76
N GLU A 38 1.08 -12.84 9.25
CA GLU A 38 1.57 -13.92 8.40
C GLU A 38 1.83 -13.41 6.98
N THR A 39 0.91 -12.63 6.43
CA THR A 39 0.98 -12.18 5.03
C THR A 39 0.27 -10.85 4.83
N VAL A 40 0.83 -10.01 3.95
CA VAL A 40 0.19 -8.78 3.45
C VAL A 40 0.12 -8.89 1.93
N LEU A 41 -1.09 -8.81 1.37
CA LEU A 41 -1.33 -8.88 -0.07
C LEU A 41 -1.86 -7.54 -0.58
N LEU A 42 -1.22 -7.01 -1.63
CA LEU A 42 -1.73 -5.90 -2.42
C LEU A 42 -2.72 -6.45 -3.45
N PHE A 43 -3.93 -5.90 -3.46
CA PHE A 43 -4.94 -6.22 -4.46
C PHE A 43 -5.54 -4.95 -5.08
N GLY A 44 -6.63 -5.07 -5.82
CA GLY A 44 -7.31 -3.91 -6.40
C GLY A 44 -6.62 -3.33 -7.62
N SER A 45 -6.96 -2.09 -7.95
CA SER A 45 -6.50 -1.38 -9.16
C SER A 45 -4.97 -1.19 -9.17
N THR A 46 -4.38 -0.93 -8.00
CA THR A 46 -2.93 -0.80 -7.82
C THR A 46 -2.17 -2.09 -8.13
N ALA A 47 -2.70 -3.26 -7.75
CA ALA A 47 -2.08 -4.54 -8.12
C ALA A 47 -2.15 -4.83 -9.63
N ARG A 48 -3.18 -4.33 -10.32
CA ARG A 48 -3.40 -4.55 -11.76
C ARG A 48 -2.74 -3.51 -12.67
N GLY A 49 -2.15 -2.45 -12.09
CA GLY A 49 -1.64 -1.32 -12.85
C GLY A 49 -2.73 -0.45 -13.47
N GLU A 50 -3.95 -0.51 -12.93
CA GLU A 50 -5.13 0.23 -13.40
C GLU A 50 -5.36 1.53 -12.61
N THR A 51 -4.47 1.86 -11.68
CA THR A 51 -4.47 3.10 -10.89
C THR A 51 -4.50 4.32 -11.82
N ARG A 52 -5.43 5.26 -11.56
CA ARG A 52 -5.53 6.50 -12.34
C ARG A 52 -5.35 7.69 -11.42
N GLY A 53 -4.29 8.46 -11.67
CA GLY A 53 -3.99 9.66 -10.89
C GLY A 53 -3.65 9.35 -9.43
N ARG A 54 -3.72 10.38 -8.57
CA ARG A 54 -3.35 10.33 -7.16
C ARG A 54 -4.50 10.00 -6.20
N ASP A 55 -5.73 10.03 -6.68
CA ASP A 55 -6.93 9.84 -5.85
C ASP A 55 -7.38 8.36 -5.82
N SER A 56 -6.56 7.44 -6.30
CA SER A 56 -6.86 6.01 -6.25
C SER A 56 -6.53 5.45 -4.87
N ASP A 57 -7.41 4.63 -4.31
CA ASP A 57 -7.14 3.96 -3.04
C ASP A 57 -6.10 2.82 -3.20
N VAL A 58 -5.47 2.44 -2.09
CA VAL A 58 -4.57 1.28 -2.00
C VAL A 58 -5.26 0.17 -1.21
N ASP A 59 -5.62 -0.91 -1.89
CA ASP A 59 -6.33 -2.05 -1.28
C ASP A 59 -5.35 -3.12 -0.75
N LEU A 60 -5.42 -3.40 0.55
CA LEU A 60 -4.53 -4.35 1.24
C LEU A 60 -5.33 -5.42 2.00
N PHE A 61 -4.92 -6.68 1.87
CA PHE A 61 -5.46 -7.82 2.62
C PHE A 61 -4.38 -8.33 3.57
N VAL A 62 -4.66 -8.32 4.87
CA VAL A 62 -3.73 -8.75 5.91
C VAL A 62 -4.22 -10.06 6.51
N VAL A 63 -3.38 -11.10 6.41
CA VAL A 63 -3.59 -12.39 7.08
C VAL A 63 -2.87 -12.33 8.42
N VAL A 64 -3.59 -12.63 9.48
CA VAL A 64 -3.08 -12.66 10.84
C VAL A 64 -3.27 -14.03 11.46
N ASP A 65 -2.35 -14.41 12.34
CA ASP A 65 -2.51 -15.57 13.21
C ASP A 65 -3.44 -15.25 14.37
N GLU A 66 -4.65 -15.79 14.36
CA GLU A 66 -5.70 -15.53 15.37
C GLU A 66 -5.33 -16.00 16.79
N ARG A 67 -4.27 -16.81 16.94
CA ARG A 67 -3.77 -17.22 18.26
C ARG A 67 -3.23 -16.02 19.05
N GLU A 68 -2.81 -14.97 18.35
CA GLU A 68 -2.40 -13.69 18.90
C GLU A 68 -3.52 -12.68 18.62
N SER A 69 -4.33 -12.34 19.63
CA SER A 69 -5.50 -11.47 19.45
C SER A 69 -5.10 -10.01 19.20
N THR A 70 -4.60 -9.69 18.00
CA THR A 70 -4.33 -8.30 17.60
C THR A 70 -5.65 -7.62 17.21
N PRO A 71 -6.06 -6.53 17.88
CA PRO A 71 -7.26 -5.80 17.53
C PRO A 71 -7.12 -5.15 16.14
N ILE A 72 -8.15 -5.26 15.31
CA ILE A 72 -8.23 -4.58 13.98
C ILE A 72 -8.00 -3.06 14.09
N ALA A 73 -8.29 -2.45 15.25
CA ALA A 73 -8.09 -1.03 15.51
C ALA A 73 -6.63 -0.59 15.29
N ASP A 74 -5.66 -1.42 15.65
CA ASP A 74 -4.23 -1.06 15.57
C ASP A 74 -3.77 -0.89 14.12
N PHE A 75 -4.33 -1.67 13.19
CA PHE A 75 -4.02 -1.57 11.76
C PHE A 75 -4.62 -0.31 11.11
N ARG A 76 -5.72 0.20 11.65
CA ARG A 76 -6.39 1.39 11.12
C ARG A 76 -5.54 2.65 11.31
N ASP A 77 -4.90 2.76 12.45
CA ASP A 77 -4.02 3.89 12.78
C ASP A 77 -2.81 3.93 11.85
N LEU A 78 -2.27 2.75 11.48
CA LEU A 78 -1.18 2.62 10.51
C LEU A 78 -1.61 2.97 9.07
N ALA A 79 -2.89 2.77 8.74
CA ALA A 79 -3.47 3.17 7.46
C ALA A 79 -3.82 4.68 7.40
N GLY A 80 -3.61 5.43 8.49
CA GLY A 80 -3.91 6.86 8.55
C GLY A 80 -5.39 7.22 8.73
N GLY A 81 -6.24 6.24 9.03
CA GLY A 81 -7.66 6.47 9.29
C GLY A 81 -7.90 6.90 10.73
N ARG A 82 -7.89 8.22 11.01
CA ARG A 82 -8.38 8.77 12.28
C ARG A 82 -9.90 8.89 12.30
#